data_AF-A0A0G4ERV1-F1
#
_entry.id   AF-A0A0G4ERV1-F1
#
_cell.length_a   1.000
_cell.length_b   1.000
_cell.length_c   1.000
_cell.angle_alpha   90.00
_cell.angle_beta   90.00
_cell.angle_gamma   90.00
#
_symmetry.space_group_name_H-M   'P 1'
#
loop_
_entity.id
_entity.type
_entity.pdbx_description
1 polymer ?
#
loop_
_entity_poly.entity_id
_entity_poly.type
_entity_poly.pdbx_seq_one_letter_code
_entity_poly.pdbx_strand_id
1 'polypeptide(L)'
;MQAGLAVASRHLSGSHRSPASAASASSPFATQFQQLVHRRLLSSPAADILLQRWEKKKLRLISNSGVQCVMDLLRRWFEVQRTYEKAHTDLAVRSLGVYEDVWLPVQVKTTKKKSSNYGRAWQFHHVDQYAGIPVVCVALSDYRIWCYSGSMLKEVCGRSGLLAVYENGKWDHAKFRCSTALDGPASLSHKLLLAYQGPSFAKNSLANIMLQRSERHQKGEASVAAWAPLLSAAGMDVRPRQLSYEDTPVDAVWCWNGRKFLIQHKLAGIRTDHTNGSYLVVLHKSAGKEGGRRTYRLYDEGDFDLLAVSLPGDRFFYLIPMAVLV
;
A
#
# COMPACT_ATOMS: atom_id res chain seq x y z
N MET A 1 40.41 43.05 5.93
CA MET A 1 40.78 42.53 4.59
C MET A 1 39.50 42.15 3.87
N GLN A 2 39.03 43.02 2.99
CA GLN A 2 37.87 42.80 2.13
C GLN A 2 38.34 42.20 0.81
N ALA A 3 37.68 41.15 0.33
CA ALA A 3 37.83 40.66 -1.02
C ALA A 3 36.44 40.68 -1.69
N GLY A 4 36.29 41.58 -2.66
CA GLY A 4 35.15 41.65 -3.55
C GLY A 4 35.31 40.67 -4.72
N LEU A 5 34.19 40.12 -5.18
CA LEU A 5 34.11 39.32 -6.39
C LEU A 5 32.97 39.87 -7.25
N ALA A 6 33.34 40.47 -8.37
CA ALA A 6 32.43 40.89 -9.42
C ALA A 6 32.26 39.75 -10.43
N VAL A 7 31.02 39.49 -10.87
CA VAL A 7 30.73 38.60 -11.99
C VAL A 7 29.91 39.37 -13.01
N ALA A 8 30.45 39.45 -14.23
CA ALA A 8 29.88 40.16 -15.37
C ALA A 8 28.79 39.33 -16.06
N SER A 9 27.72 40.03 -16.46
CA SER A 9 26.61 39.52 -17.25
C SER A 9 26.90 39.66 -18.75
N ARG A 10 26.59 38.64 -19.55
CA ARG A 10 26.50 38.74 -21.02
C ARG A 10 25.13 38.28 -21.47
N HIS A 11 24.36 39.23 -22.00
CA HIS A 11 23.17 38.99 -22.82
C HIS A 11 23.58 38.51 -24.22
N LEU A 12 22.96 37.44 -24.69
CA LEU A 12 22.91 37.06 -26.11
C LEU A 12 21.47 36.87 -26.52
N SER A 13 20.99 37.80 -27.35
CA SER A 13 19.67 37.82 -27.96
C SER A 13 19.70 36.99 -29.25
N GLY A 14 19.17 35.77 -29.22
CA GLY A 14 19.04 34.91 -30.40
C GLY A 14 17.58 34.78 -30.82
N SER A 15 17.22 35.39 -31.95
CA SER A 15 15.90 35.29 -32.60
C SER A 15 15.85 34.02 -33.46
N HIS A 16 15.02 33.04 -33.06
CA HIS A 16 14.73 31.86 -33.88
C HIS A 16 13.31 31.96 -34.47
N ARG A 17 13.25 32.11 -35.80
CA ARG A 17 12.01 31.90 -36.58
C ARG A 17 11.72 30.41 -36.66
N SER A 18 10.49 30.02 -36.32
CA SER A 18 9.96 28.67 -36.52
C SER A 18 9.42 28.51 -37.94
N PRO A 19 9.61 27.35 -38.60
CA PRO A 19 8.96 27.06 -39.87
C PRO A 19 7.51 26.61 -39.66
N ALA A 20 6.63 27.02 -40.58
CA ALA A 20 5.23 26.65 -40.61
C ALA A 20 5.06 25.15 -40.87
N SER A 21 4.32 24.48 -39.98
CA SER A 21 3.97 23.07 -40.08
C SER A 21 2.89 22.86 -41.14
N ALA A 22 3.18 22.03 -42.15
CA ALA A 22 2.21 21.57 -43.13
C ALA A 22 1.19 20.63 -42.46
N ALA A 23 -0.09 20.93 -42.62
CA ALA A 23 -1.20 20.10 -42.16
C ALA A 23 -1.38 18.91 -43.11
N SER A 24 -1.01 17.70 -42.67
CA SER A 24 -1.37 16.45 -43.34
C SER A 24 -2.82 16.10 -43.02
N ALA A 25 -3.70 16.17 -44.02
CA ALA A 25 -5.08 15.73 -43.91
C ALA A 25 -5.13 14.20 -43.71
N SER A 26 -5.48 13.76 -42.50
CA SER A 26 -5.71 12.35 -42.19
C SER A 26 -7.08 11.90 -42.71
N SER A 27 -7.10 10.76 -43.39
CA SER A 27 -8.31 10.15 -43.94
C SER A 27 -9.31 9.79 -42.82
N PRO A 28 -10.58 10.24 -42.90
CA PRO A 28 -11.59 9.99 -41.87
C PRO A 28 -11.97 8.50 -41.71
N PHE A 29 -11.59 7.64 -42.65
CA PHE A 29 -11.85 6.20 -42.59
C PHE A 29 -10.84 5.42 -41.73
N ALA A 30 -9.59 5.90 -41.61
CA ALA A 30 -8.60 5.26 -40.76
C ALA A 30 -8.93 5.43 -39.26
N THR A 31 -9.56 6.55 -38.91
CA THR A 31 -9.94 6.89 -37.53
C THR A 31 -11.13 6.08 -37.03
N GLN A 32 -12.10 5.74 -37.89
CA GLN A 32 -13.26 4.92 -37.50
C GLN A 32 -12.88 3.45 -37.27
N PHE A 33 -12.01 2.88 -38.09
CA PHE A 33 -11.60 1.47 -37.92
C PHE A 33 -10.68 1.30 -36.69
N GLN A 34 -9.79 2.26 -36.42
CA GLN A 34 -9.00 2.28 -35.18
C GLN A 34 -9.88 2.46 -33.94
N GLN A 35 -10.91 3.32 -33.97
CA GLN A 35 -11.85 3.47 -32.85
C GLN A 35 -12.71 2.21 -32.62
N LEU A 36 -13.10 1.49 -33.67
CA LEU A 36 -13.90 0.26 -33.55
C LEU A 36 -13.07 -0.93 -33.03
N VAL A 37 -11.82 -1.05 -33.46
CA VAL A 37 -10.87 -2.07 -32.97
C VAL A 37 -10.45 -1.76 -31.54
N HIS A 38 -10.25 -0.49 -31.17
CA HIS A 38 -10.02 -0.09 -29.78
C HIS A 38 -11.25 -0.36 -28.90
N ARG A 39 -12.49 -0.19 -29.42
CA ARG A 39 -13.72 -0.51 -28.67
C ARG A 39 -13.94 -2.02 -28.49
N ARG A 40 -13.63 -2.86 -29.48
CA ARG A 40 -13.80 -4.33 -29.37
C ARG A 40 -12.71 -5.02 -28.55
N LEU A 41 -11.48 -4.48 -28.53
CA LEU A 41 -10.42 -5.00 -27.67
C LEU A 41 -10.61 -4.61 -26.19
N LEU A 42 -11.40 -3.57 -25.90
CA LEU A 42 -11.71 -3.12 -24.55
C LEU A 42 -12.97 -3.76 -23.93
N SER A 43 -13.64 -4.69 -24.63
CA SER A 43 -14.82 -5.41 -24.11
C SER A 43 -14.57 -6.90 -23.85
N SER A 44 -13.30 -7.35 -23.87
CA SER A 44 -12.97 -8.71 -23.46
C SER A 44 -12.86 -8.80 -21.94
N PRO A 45 -13.41 -9.84 -21.28
CA PRO A 45 -13.20 -10.08 -19.85
C PRO A 45 -11.73 -10.05 -19.42
N ALA A 46 -10.81 -10.44 -20.31
CA ALA A 46 -9.36 -10.36 -20.05
C ALA A 46 -8.87 -8.91 -19.93
N ALA A 47 -9.38 -7.99 -20.75
CA ALA A 47 -9.05 -6.56 -20.69
C ALA A 47 -9.54 -5.93 -19.38
N ASP A 48 -10.75 -6.30 -18.93
CA ASP A 48 -11.30 -5.86 -17.64
C ASP A 48 -10.45 -6.35 -16.45
N ILE A 49 -9.97 -7.61 -16.50
CA ILE A 49 -9.10 -8.17 -15.47
C ILE A 49 -7.77 -7.41 -15.42
N LEU A 50 -7.14 -7.15 -16.56
CA LEU A 50 -5.89 -6.39 -16.64
C LEU A 50 -6.06 -4.96 -16.13
N LEU A 51 -7.17 -4.31 -16.49
CA LEU A 51 -7.50 -2.97 -16.00
C LEU A 51 -7.67 -2.96 -14.49
N GLN A 52 -8.43 -3.90 -13.92
CA GLN A 52 -8.60 -4.03 -12.46
C GLN A 52 -7.28 -4.29 -11.73
N ARG A 53 -6.39 -5.11 -12.30
CA ARG A 53 -5.04 -5.34 -11.77
C ARG A 53 -4.21 -4.05 -11.78
N TRP A 54 -4.23 -3.33 -12.90
CA TRP A 54 -3.51 -2.08 -13.05
C TRP A 54 -4.03 -1.01 -12.08
N GLU A 55 -5.35 -0.87 -11.93
CA GLU A 55 -5.96 0.05 -10.97
C GLU A 55 -5.57 -0.29 -9.53
N LYS A 56 -5.63 -1.57 -9.16
CA LYS A 56 -5.20 -2.03 -7.83
C LYS A 56 -3.72 -1.74 -7.59
N LYS A 57 -2.87 -1.99 -8.58
CA LYS A 57 -1.43 -1.67 -8.53
C LYS A 57 -1.21 -0.17 -8.33
N LYS A 58 -1.91 0.67 -9.09
CA LYS A 58 -1.86 2.12 -8.99
C LYS A 58 -2.31 2.62 -7.60
N LEU A 59 -3.38 2.05 -7.04
CA LEU A 59 -3.86 2.39 -5.70
C LEU A 59 -2.84 2.01 -4.61
N ARG A 60 -2.20 0.84 -4.73
CA ARG A 60 -1.09 0.44 -3.84
C ARG A 60 0.07 1.39 -3.91
N LEU A 61 0.50 1.75 -5.12
CA LEU A 61 1.57 2.73 -5.32
C LEU A 61 1.26 4.05 -4.62
N ILE A 62 0.03 4.56 -4.76
CA ILE A 62 -0.43 5.76 -4.06
C ILE A 62 -0.34 5.59 -2.54
N SER A 63 -0.88 4.50 -2.00
CA SER A 63 -0.83 4.21 -0.56
C SER A 63 0.62 4.17 -0.05
N ASN A 64 1.50 3.48 -0.77
CA ASN A 64 2.91 3.33 -0.41
C ASN A 64 3.68 4.64 -0.47
N SER A 65 3.43 5.45 -1.49
CA SER A 65 4.03 6.78 -1.58
C SER A 65 3.64 7.65 -0.39
N GLY A 66 2.40 7.54 0.10
CA GLY A 66 1.97 8.24 1.30
C GLY A 66 2.64 7.74 2.58
N VAL A 67 2.71 6.41 2.77
CA VAL A 67 3.44 5.81 3.90
C VAL A 67 4.90 6.23 3.88
N GLN A 68 5.57 6.15 2.73
CA GLN A 68 6.98 6.53 2.59
C GLN A 68 7.19 8.01 2.90
N CYS A 69 6.33 8.89 2.38
CA CYS A 69 6.34 10.31 2.68
C CYS A 69 6.26 10.58 4.20
N VAL A 70 5.37 9.88 4.91
CA VAL A 70 5.27 9.98 6.37
C VAL A 70 6.53 9.48 7.06
N MET A 71 7.08 8.32 6.66
CA MET A 71 8.31 7.79 7.24
C MET A 71 9.47 8.79 7.11
N ASP A 72 9.64 9.39 5.93
CA ASP A 72 10.73 10.33 5.65
C ASP A 72 10.67 11.57 6.56
N LEU A 73 9.46 12.08 6.83
CA LEU A 73 9.26 13.23 7.73
C LEU A 73 9.53 12.90 9.20
N LEU A 74 9.35 11.64 9.62
CA LEU A 74 9.43 11.22 11.02
C LEU A 74 10.82 10.74 11.45
N ARG A 75 11.64 10.24 10.52
CA ARG A 75 12.95 9.61 10.82
C ARG A 75 13.92 10.46 11.65
N ARG A 76 13.77 11.79 11.65
CA ARG A 76 14.60 12.69 12.46
C ARG A 76 14.28 12.65 13.96
N TRP A 77 13.05 12.29 14.32
CA TRP A 77 12.53 12.39 15.70
C TRP A 77 12.05 11.05 16.26
N PHE A 78 11.80 10.08 15.38
CA PHE A 78 11.28 8.77 15.74
C PHE A 78 12.12 7.66 15.15
N GLU A 79 12.23 6.57 15.90
CA GLU A 79 12.38 5.25 15.28
C GLU A 79 11.07 4.89 14.61
N VAL A 80 11.12 4.51 13.35
CA VAL A 80 9.94 4.22 12.53
C VAL A 80 10.04 2.81 11.99
N GLN A 81 9.10 1.96 12.39
CA GLN A 81 8.95 0.61 11.87
C GLN A 81 7.72 0.56 10.98
N ARG A 82 7.89 0.11 9.74
CA ARG A 82 6.77 -0.17 8.85
C ARG A 82 6.17 -1.51 9.23
N THR A 83 4.86 -1.55 9.39
CA THR A 83 4.14 -2.81 9.65
C THR A 83 3.91 -3.56 8.33
N TYR A 84 3.35 -4.76 8.43
CA TYR A 84 3.02 -5.56 7.26
C TYR A 84 1.82 -5.02 6.48
N GLU A 85 1.79 -5.28 5.16
CA GLU A 85 0.63 -4.93 4.32
C GLU A 85 -0.66 -5.54 4.94
N LYS A 86 -1.68 -4.70 5.14
CA LYS A 86 -2.96 -5.05 5.78
C LYS A 86 -2.85 -5.44 7.27
N ALA A 87 -1.78 -5.05 7.94
CA ALA A 87 -1.84 -4.89 9.39
C ALA A 87 -2.89 -3.83 9.76
N HIS A 88 -3.31 -3.82 11.02
CA HIS A 88 -4.28 -2.83 11.49
C HIS A 88 -3.75 -1.39 11.43
N THR A 89 -2.44 -1.18 11.49
CA THR A 89 -1.80 0.13 11.26
C THR A 89 -0.68 -0.01 10.25
N ASP A 90 -0.23 1.07 9.62
CA ASP A 90 0.83 1.04 8.60
C ASP A 90 2.23 1.24 9.18
N LEU A 91 2.32 1.93 10.32
CA LEU A 91 3.56 2.28 11.00
C LEU A 91 3.44 2.03 12.50
N ALA A 92 4.57 1.72 13.13
CA ALA A 92 4.79 1.83 14.55
C ALA A 92 5.93 2.84 14.76
N VAL A 93 5.72 3.83 15.62
CA VAL A 93 6.72 4.87 15.90
C VAL A 93 7.06 4.92 17.38
N ARG A 94 8.34 5.15 17.68
CA ARG A 94 8.85 5.34 19.04
C ARG A 94 9.75 6.56 19.05
N SER A 95 9.57 7.46 20.01
CA SER A 95 10.41 8.66 20.12
C SER A 95 11.87 8.26 20.28
N LEU A 96 12.79 8.95 19.61
CA LEU A 96 14.23 8.73 19.81
C LEU A 96 14.60 8.97 21.28
N GLY A 97 15.51 8.14 21.80
CA GLY A 97 15.95 8.19 23.20
C GLY A 97 15.04 7.46 24.20
N VAL A 98 13.90 6.93 23.78
CA VAL A 98 13.05 6.04 24.59
C VAL A 98 13.46 4.60 24.32
N TYR A 99 13.91 3.89 25.36
CA TYR A 99 14.43 2.53 25.22
C TYR A 99 13.38 1.46 25.51
N GLU A 100 12.32 1.83 26.23
CA GLU A 100 11.18 0.97 26.52
C GLU A 100 10.51 0.49 25.22
N ASP A 101 9.99 -0.74 25.22
CA ASP A 101 9.23 -1.30 24.10
C ASP A 101 7.79 -0.77 24.10
N VAL A 102 7.67 0.55 23.96
CA VAL A 102 6.42 1.28 23.92
C VAL A 102 6.34 2.01 22.59
N TRP A 103 5.50 1.49 21.70
CA TRP A 103 5.34 2.00 20.34
C TRP A 103 3.95 2.58 20.16
N LEU A 104 3.90 3.72 19.48
CA LEU A 104 2.66 4.33 19.02
C LEU A 104 2.33 3.78 17.63
N PRO A 105 1.28 2.97 17.48
CA PRO A 105 0.78 2.59 16.16
C PRO A 105 0.25 3.83 15.43
N VAL A 106 0.48 3.94 14.12
CA VAL A 106 0.05 5.06 13.29
C VAL A 106 -0.56 4.51 11.99
N GLN A 107 -1.78 4.92 11.69
CA GLN A 107 -2.41 4.61 10.40
C GLN A 107 -2.15 5.74 9.41
N VAL A 108 -1.76 5.42 8.20
CA VAL A 108 -1.66 6.37 7.09
C VAL A 108 -2.82 6.15 6.12
N LYS A 109 -3.45 7.23 5.65
CA LYS A 109 -4.45 7.20 4.59
C LYS A 109 -4.00 8.14 3.49
N THR A 110 -4.05 7.68 2.25
CA THR A 110 -3.50 8.44 1.14
C THR A 110 -4.52 8.60 0.04
N THR A 111 -4.53 9.79 -0.55
CA THR A 111 -5.22 10.06 -1.80
C THR A 111 -4.29 10.75 -2.78
N LYS A 112 -4.48 10.50 -4.08
CA LYS A 112 -3.64 11.10 -5.11
C LYS A 112 -3.94 12.58 -5.25
N LYS A 113 -5.21 12.95 -5.43
CA LYS A 113 -5.65 14.30 -5.78
C LYS A 113 -7.07 14.57 -5.28
N LYS A 114 -7.47 15.84 -5.27
CA LYS A 114 -8.86 16.26 -5.05
C LYS A 114 -9.81 15.57 -6.03
N SER A 115 -10.98 15.15 -5.53
CA SER A 115 -12.07 14.65 -6.36
C SER A 115 -12.69 15.79 -7.16
N SER A 116 -12.84 15.62 -8.47
CA SER A 116 -13.52 16.59 -9.35
C SER A 116 -15.03 16.58 -9.14
N ASN A 117 -15.61 15.45 -8.74
CA ASN A 117 -17.05 15.20 -8.83
C ASN A 117 -17.83 15.63 -7.58
N TYR A 118 -17.16 15.99 -6.48
CA TYR A 118 -17.78 16.27 -5.18
C TYR A 118 -17.19 17.50 -4.49
N GLY A 119 -17.16 18.64 -5.18
CA GLY A 119 -16.80 19.92 -4.54
C GLY A 119 -15.32 20.05 -4.16
N ARG A 120 -14.40 19.47 -4.94
CA ARG A 120 -12.93 19.60 -4.76
C ARG A 120 -12.41 19.13 -3.39
N ALA A 121 -12.98 18.06 -2.84
CA ALA A 121 -12.53 17.47 -1.58
C ALA A 121 -11.46 16.38 -1.77
N TRP A 122 -10.60 16.20 -0.76
CA TRP A 122 -9.80 14.99 -0.58
C TRP A 122 -10.61 13.97 0.22
N GLN A 123 -10.71 12.75 -0.30
CA GLN A 123 -11.51 11.70 0.31
C GLN A 123 -10.61 10.59 0.84
N PHE A 124 -10.83 10.20 2.10
CA PHE A 124 -10.14 9.12 2.79
C PHE A 124 -11.18 8.14 3.35
N HIS A 125 -11.03 6.86 3.02
CA HIS A 125 -12.00 5.82 3.36
C HIS A 125 -11.54 4.98 4.56
N HIS A 126 -12.52 4.39 5.24
CA HIS A 126 -12.37 3.51 6.40
C HIS A 126 -11.55 4.13 7.53
N VAL A 127 -11.69 5.43 7.76
CA VAL A 127 -10.96 6.16 8.81
C VAL A 127 -11.50 5.92 10.22
N ASP A 128 -12.73 5.39 10.32
CA ASP A 128 -13.48 5.14 11.56
C ASP A 128 -12.99 3.92 12.36
N GLN A 129 -12.13 3.09 11.75
CA GLN A 129 -11.69 1.82 12.32
C GLN A 129 -10.53 1.96 13.32
N TYR A 130 -10.02 3.17 13.52
CA TYR A 130 -8.74 3.43 14.19
C TYR A 130 -8.91 4.15 15.53
N ALA A 131 -9.93 3.80 16.31
CA ALA A 131 -10.12 4.40 17.64
C ALA A 131 -8.86 4.23 18.50
N GLY A 132 -8.45 5.32 19.19
CA GLY A 132 -7.23 5.35 19.99
C GLY A 132 -5.92 5.39 19.19
N ILE A 133 -5.97 5.52 17.86
CA ILE A 133 -4.78 5.53 16.98
C ILE A 133 -4.73 6.86 16.23
N PRO A 134 -3.57 7.53 16.11
CA PRO A 134 -3.41 8.68 15.22
C PRO A 134 -3.54 8.25 13.75
N VAL A 135 -4.36 8.99 12.99
CA VAL A 135 -4.57 8.76 11.55
C VAL A 135 -3.97 9.92 10.78
N VAL A 136 -2.92 9.63 10.00
CA VAL A 136 -2.23 10.60 9.14
C VAL A 136 -2.79 10.51 7.73
N CYS A 137 -3.48 11.57 7.30
CA CYS A 137 -4.04 11.67 5.95
C CYS A 137 -3.10 12.46 5.04
N VAL A 138 -2.76 11.91 3.87
CA VAL A 138 -1.80 12.50 2.91
C VAL A 138 -2.47 12.67 1.55
N ALA A 139 -2.48 13.91 1.04
CA ALA A 139 -2.84 14.22 -0.33
C ALA A 139 -1.58 14.47 -1.17
N LEU A 140 -1.18 13.47 -1.97
CA LEU A 140 0.14 13.45 -2.61
C LEU A 140 0.36 14.58 -3.62
N SER A 141 -0.61 14.88 -4.48
CA SER A 141 -0.42 15.91 -5.53
C SER A 141 -0.23 17.31 -4.96
N ASP A 142 -0.81 17.58 -3.80
CA ASP A 142 -0.78 18.89 -3.14
C ASP A 142 0.23 18.93 -1.98
N TYR A 143 0.89 17.81 -1.69
CA TYR A 143 1.73 17.58 -0.51
C TYR A 143 1.09 18.08 0.81
N ARG A 144 -0.23 17.89 0.95
CA ARG A 144 -0.96 18.26 2.17
C ARG A 144 -1.08 17.07 3.11
N ILE A 145 -0.82 17.33 4.38
CA ILE A 145 -0.81 16.33 5.44
C ILE A 145 -1.71 16.80 6.57
N TRP A 146 -2.52 15.89 7.10
CA TRP A 146 -3.31 16.11 8.31
C TRP A 146 -3.08 14.97 9.29
N CYS A 147 -3.13 15.26 10.58
CA CYS A 147 -3.07 14.27 11.64
C CYS A 147 -4.33 14.41 12.51
N TYR A 148 -5.12 13.34 12.55
CA TYR A 148 -6.37 13.28 13.31
C TYR A 148 -6.28 12.25 14.43
N SER A 149 -7.09 12.42 15.47
CA SER A 149 -7.37 11.34 16.41
C SER A 149 -8.36 10.37 15.76
N GLY A 150 -8.04 9.08 15.72
CA GLY A 150 -8.96 8.08 15.17
C GLY A 150 -10.22 7.89 16.01
N SER A 151 -10.21 8.20 17.32
CA SER A 151 -11.43 8.23 18.14
C SER A 151 -12.41 9.32 17.66
N MET A 152 -11.89 10.52 17.39
CA MET A 152 -12.68 11.61 16.80
C MET A 152 -13.24 11.20 15.44
N LEU A 153 -12.44 10.56 14.59
CA LEU A 153 -12.88 10.12 13.27
C LEU A 153 -13.98 9.05 13.36
N LYS A 154 -13.89 8.14 14.32
CA LYS A 154 -14.94 7.14 14.58
C LYS A 154 -16.27 7.80 14.96
N GLU A 155 -16.25 8.80 15.84
CA GLU A 155 -17.44 9.54 16.27
C GLU A 155 -18.07 10.33 15.12
N VAL A 156 -17.24 11.00 14.32
CA VAL A 156 -17.69 11.93 13.28
C VAL A 156 -18.09 11.23 11.99
N CYS A 157 -17.27 10.31 11.49
CA CYS A 157 -17.52 9.62 10.22
C CYS A 157 -18.51 8.47 10.39
N GLY A 158 -18.68 7.96 11.62
CA GLY A 158 -19.60 6.88 11.96
C GLY A 158 -19.46 5.70 11.02
N ARG A 159 -20.60 5.12 10.62
CA ARG A 159 -20.65 3.92 9.74
C ARG A 159 -20.16 4.16 8.32
N SER A 160 -20.06 5.42 7.87
CA SER A 160 -19.61 5.71 6.50
C SER A 160 -18.12 5.45 6.34
N GLY A 161 -17.34 5.65 7.42
CA GLY A 161 -15.89 5.63 7.39
C GLY A 161 -15.25 6.61 6.42
N LEU A 162 -16.02 7.57 5.87
CA LEU A 162 -15.55 8.51 4.87
C LEU A 162 -15.21 9.85 5.53
N LEU A 163 -13.95 10.27 5.42
CA LEU A 163 -13.52 11.63 5.70
C LEU A 163 -13.36 12.39 4.39
N ALA A 164 -14.18 13.43 4.21
CA ALA A 164 -14.04 14.40 3.13
C ALA A 164 -13.46 15.70 3.67
N VAL A 165 -12.23 16.01 3.26
CA VAL A 165 -11.54 17.25 3.62
C VAL A 165 -11.75 18.24 2.48
N TYR A 166 -12.47 19.33 2.77
CA TYR A 166 -12.65 20.44 1.84
C TYR A 166 -11.59 21.50 2.13
N GLU A 167 -11.07 22.12 1.07
CA GLU A 167 -10.12 23.23 1.23
C GLU A 167 -10.71 24.35 2.08
N ASN A 168 -10.00 24.74 3.14
CA ASN A 168 -10.44 25.72 4.15
C ASN A 168 -11.76 25.33 4.84
N GLY A 169 -12.18 24.07 4.73
CA GLY A 169 -13.37 23.55 5.40
C GLY A 169 -13.09 23.15 6.85
N LYS A 170 -14.13 22.62 7.51
CA LYS A 170 -14.09 22.17 8.92
C LYS A 170 -12.89 21.29 9.27
N TRP A 171 -12.52 20.37 8.37
CA TRP A 171 -11.45 19.39 8.59
C TRP A 171 -10.08 19.85 8.11
N ASP A 172 -10.02 21.03 7.48
CA ASP A 172 -8.81 21.62 6.90
C ASP A 172 -8.36 22.86 7.67
N HIS A 173 -8.08 22.68 8.95
CA HIS A 173 -7.67 23.74 9.88
C HIS A 173 -6.27 23.47 10.46
N ALA A 174 -5.56 24.51 10.91
CA ALA A 174 -4.21 24.42 11.49
C ALA A 174 -4.09 23.40 12.65
N LYS A 175 -5.19 23.16 13.36
CA LYS A 175 -5.29 22.13 14.41
C LYS A 175 -4.91 20.75 13.88
N PHE A 176 -5.38 20.38 12.68
CA PHE A 176 -5.15 19.07 12.07
C PHE A 176 -4.05 19.09 11.02
N ARG A 177 -3.95 20.19 10.26
CA ARG A 177 -2.98 20.35 9.18
C ARG A 177 -1.56 20.30 9.75
N CYS A 178 -0.72 19.49 9.10
CA CYS A 178 0.69 19.38 9.39
C CYS A 178 1.48 20.17 8.34
N SER A 179 2.54 20.86 8.74
CA SER A 179 3.53 21.36 7.81
C SER A 179 4.46 20.23 7.37
N THR A 180 5.08 20.39 6.20
CA THR A 180 6.17 19.54 5.71
C THR A 180 7.52 19.90 6.34
N ALA A 181 7.56 20.93 7.19
CA ALA A 181 8.74 21.26 7.97
C ALA A 181 9.06 20.09 8.91
N LEU A 182 10.36 19.83 9.10
CA LEU A 182 10.83 18.75 9.95
C LEU A 182 10.61 19.04 11.44
N ASP A 183 10.39 20.30 11.80
CA ASP A 183 10.28 20.81 13.17
C ASP A 183 9.20 21.90 13.31
N GLY A 184 9.01 22.31 14.57
CA GLY A 184 8.04 23.31 14.97
C GLY A 184 6.64 22.75 15.28
N PRO A 185 5.76 23.57 15.90
CA PRO A 185 4.47 23.10 16.43
C PRO A 185 3.49 22.58 15.36
N ALA A 186 3.66 23.03 14.12
CA ALA A 186 2.86 22.59 13.00
C ALA A 186 3.37 21.31 12.34
N SER A 187 4.61 20.87 12.61
CA SER A 187 5.18 19.67 11.98
C SER A 187 4.40 18.41 12.33
N LEU A 188 4.44 17.42 11.43
CA LEU A 188 3.87 16.09 11.70
C LEU A 188 4.53 15.45 12.93
N SER A 189 5.86 15.56 13.03
CA SER A 189 6.64 15.02 14.14
C SER A 189 6.20 15.57 15.49
N HIS A 190 5.97 16.89 15.59
CA HIS A 190 5.49 17.49 16.84
C HIS A 190 4.08 16.99 17.21
N LYS A 191 3.16 16.90 16.25
CA LYS A 191 1.81 16.39 16.51
C LYS A 191 1.81 14.93 16.94
N LEU A 192 2.65 14.08 16.33
CA LEU A 192 2.81 12.69 16.77
C LEU A 192 3.51 12.59 18.12
N LEU A 193 4.42 13.51 18.47
CA LEU A 193 5.04 13.55 19.80
C LEU A 193 3.98 13.87 20.88
N LEU A 194 3.09 14.83 20.61
CA LEU A 194 1.95 15.10 21.49
C LEU A 194 1.03 13.89 21.62
N ALA A 195 0.76 13.17 20.52
CA ALA A 195 -0.02 11.94 20.55
C ALA A 195 0.70 10.82 21.35
N TYR A 196 2.02 10.71 21.18
CA TYR A 196 2.86 9.77 21.91
C TYR A 196 2.88 10.06 23.42
N GLN A 197 2.81 11.32 23.83
CA GLN A 197 2.73 11.69 25.25
C GLN A 197 1.30 11.55 25.81
N GLY A 198 0.29 11.71 24.95
CA GLY A 198 -1.11 11.65 25.34
C GLY A 198 -1.54 10.27 25.86
N PRO A 199 -2.32 10.20 26.96
CA PRO A 199 -2.88 8.95 27.45
C PRO A 199 -4.07 8.44 26.62
N SER A 200 -4.62 9.29 25.75
CA SER A 200 -5.77 8.96 24.89
C SER A 200 -5.41 8.10 23.68
N PHE A 201 -4.11 7.91 23.41
CA PHE A 201 -3.63 7.08 22.32
C PHE A 201 -3.10 5.76 22.85
N ALA A 202 -3.59 4.66 22.25
CA ALA A 202 -3.13 3.33 22.56
C ALA A 202 -1.66 3.18 22.17
N LYS A 203 -0.87 2.60 23.06
CA LYS A 203 0.53 2.20 22.82
C LYS A 203 0.64 0.71 23.07
N ASN A 204 1.59 0.06 22.43
CA ASN A 204 1.80 -1.37 22.58
C ASN A 204 3.27 -1.73 22.34
N SER A 205 3.67 -2.96 22.62
CA SER A 205 4.97 -3.47 22.19
C SER A 205 5.04 -3.57 20.67
N LEU A 206 6.25 -3.47 20.09
CA LEU A 206 6.43 -3.64 18.66
C LEU A 206 5.92 -5.01 18.20
N ALA A 207 6.25 -6.07 18.96
CA ALA A 207 5.80 -7.42 18.67
C ALA A 207 4.27 -7.52 18.55
N ASN A 208 3.53 -6.92 19.50
CA ASN A 208 2.07 -6.95 19.48
C ASN A 208 1.51 -6.17 18.29
N ILE A 209 2.08 -5.01 17.93
CA ILE A 209 1.65 -4.26 16.73
C ILE A 209 1.90 -5.10 15.46
N MET A 210 3.05 -5.75 15.36
CA MET A 210 3.41 -6.60 14.22
C MET A 210 2.55 -7.86 14.11
N LEU A 211 1.93 -8.30 15.21
CA LEU A 211 0.97 -9.41 15.24
C LEU A 211 -0.46 -9.03 14.82
N GLN A 212 -0.80 -7.73 14.75
CA GLN A 212 -2.13 -7.23 14.33
C GLN A 212 -2.40 -7.39 12.81
N ARG A 213 -2.02 -8.53 12.25
CA ARG A 213 -2.30 -8.92 10.87
C ARG A 213 -3.61 -9.70 10.83
N SER A 214 -4.27 -9.68 9.68
CA SER A 214 -5.39 -10.60 9.46
C SER A 214 -4.88 -12.05 9.57
N GLU A 215 -5.71 -12.95 10.10
CA GLU A 215 -5.46 -14.40 10.19
C GLU A 215 -4.91 -15.00 8.89
N ARG A 216 -5.43 -14.56 7.72
CA ARG A 216 -4.95 -15.01 6.40
C ARG A 216 -3.45 -14.74 6.19
N HIS A 217 -2.94 -13.60 6.62
CA HIS A 217 -1.52 -13.25 6.45
C HIS A 217 -0.65 -13.97 7.48
N GLN A 218 -1.14 -14.14 8.71
CA GLN A 218 -0.45 -14.97 9.72
C GLN A 218 -0.29 -16.41 9.21
N LYS A 219 -1.33 -16.99 8.60
CA LYS A 219 -1.27 -18.32 7.96
C LYS A 219 -0.28 -18.37 6.80
N GLY A 220 -0.23 -17.32 5.97
CA GLY A 220 0.75 -17.21 4.87
C GLY A 220 2.18 -17.17 5.38
N GLU A 221 2.45 -16.36 6.41
CA GLU A 221 3.77 -16.26 7.05
C GLU A 221 4.18 -17.55 7.76
N ALA A 222 3.25 -18.18 8.49
CA ALA A 222 3.51 -19.48 9.11
C ALA A 222 3.88 -20.53 8.05
N SER A 223 3.22 -20.49 6.88
CA SER A 223 3.61 -21.33 5.75
C SER A 223 5.01 -20.98 5.24
N VAL A 224 5.35 -19.70 5.02
CA VAL A 224 6.72 -19.29 4.63
C VAL A 224 7.77 -19.79 5.63
N ALA A 225 7.51 -19.65 6.93
CA ALA A 225 8.40 -20.09 7.99
C ALA A 225 8.58 -21.62 7.99
N ALA A 226 7.51 -22.38 7.77
CA ALA A 226 7.57 -23.84 7.67
C ALA A 226 8.44 -24.31 6.48
N TRP A 227 8.43 -23.57 5.37
CA TRP A 227 9.25 -23.88 4.20
C TRP A 227 10.73 -23.48 4.35
N ALA A 228 11.05 -22.51 5.21
CA ALA A 228 12.40 -21.94 5.31
C ALA A 228 13.52 -22.98 5.57
N PRO A 229 13.39 -23.95 6.49
CA PRO A 229 14.43 -24.96 6.70
C PRO A 229 14.69 -25.82 5.45
N LEU A 230 13.63 -26.25 4.77
CA LEU A 230 13.73 -27.08 3.56
C LEU A 230 14.41 -26.32 2.42
N LEU A 231 14.01 -25.07 2.20
CA LEU A 231 14.57 -24.23 1.15
C LEU A 231 16.04 -23.89 1.43
N SER A 232 16.39 -23.60 2.68
CA SER A 232 17.78 -23.39 3.11
C SER A 232 18.64 -24.64 2.86
N ALA A 233 18.15 -25.82 3.23
CA ALA A 233 18.84 -27.09 2.97
C ALA A 233 19.03 -27.38 1.48
N ALA A 234 18.12 -26.91 0.63
CA ALA A 234 18.21 -27.01 -0.82
C ALA A 234 19.13 -25.93 -1.46
N GLY A 235 19.78 -25.08 -0.66
CA GLY A 235 20.60 -23.97 -1.15
C GLY A 235 19.78 -22.87 -1.85
N MET A 236 18.49 -22.75 -1.54
CA MET A 236 17.63 -21.70 -2.07
C MET A 236 17.70 -20.46 -1.18
N ASP A 237 17.94 -19.31 -1.81
CA ASP A 237 17.84 -18.01 -1.14
C ASP A 237 16.35 -17.64 -1.07
N VAL A 238 15.78 -17.81 0.13
CA VAL A 238 14.42 -17.36 0.42
C VAL A 238 14.50 -15.92 0.84
N ARG A 239 13.92 -15.03 0.03
CA ARG A 239 13.70 -13.65 0.44
C ARG A 239 12.26 -13.56 0.91
N PRO A 240 11.99 -13.54 2.24
CA PRO A 240 10.70 -13.09 2.73
C PRO A 240 10.40 -11.76 2.06
N ARG A 241 9.14 -11.51 1.72
CA ARG A 241 8.71 -10.30 1.03
C ARG A 241 9.38 -9.07 1.65
N GLN A 242 10.45 -8.59 1.01
CA GLN A 242 11.14 -7.39 1.48
C GLN A 242 10.10 -6.27 1.34
N LEU A 243 9.88 -5.53 2.42
CA LEU A 243 8.92 -4.42 2.49
C LEU A 243 9.16 -3.36 1.39
N SER A 244 10.31 -3.40 0.72
CA SER A 244 10.62 -2.66 -0.49
C SER A 244 9.98 -3.34 -1.72
N TYR A 245 8.93 -2.70 -2.23
CA TYR A 245 8.29 -2.88 -3.55
C TYR A 245 7.12 -3.88 -3.62
N GLU A 246 5.94 -3.36 -3.25
CA GLU A 246 4.62 -3.99 -3.27
C GLU A 246 3.96 -4.12 -4.66
N ASP A 247 4.67 -4.69 -5.62
CA ASP A 247 4.11 -4.89 -6.96
C ASP A 247 3.64 -6.31 -7.22
N THR A 248 3.98 -7.27 -6.35
CA THR A 248 3.64 -8.67 -6.56
C THR A 248 2.47 -9.10 -5.66
N PRO A 249 1.51 -9.90 -6.16
CA PRO A 249 0.41 -10.43 -5.35
C PRO A 249 0.83 -11.63 -4.49
N VAL A 250 2.10 -12.02 -4.52
CA VAL A 250 2.63 -13.26 -3.93
C VAL A 250 3.16 -13.04 -2.51
N ASP A 251 3.30 -14.13 -1.76
CA ASP A 251 3.73 -14.08 -0.35
C ASP A 251 5.25 -14.10 -0.20
N ALA A 252 5.98 -14.74 -1.13
CA ALA A 252 7.43 -14.81 -1.13
C ALA A 252 8.02 -14.81 -2.55
N VAL A 253 9.31 -14.49 -2.64
CA VAL A 253 10.11 -14.69 -3.85
C VAL A 253 11.25 -15.62 -3.52
N TRP A 254 11.34 -16.75 -4.20
CA TRP A 254 12.44 -17.69 -4.05
C TRP A 254 13.47 -17.48 -5.15
N CYS A 255 14.74 -17.51 -4.80
CA CYS A 255 15.85 -17.40 -5.73
C CYS A 255 16.62 -18.72 -5.78
N TRP A 256 16.78 -19.29 -6.97
CA TRP A 256 17.58 -20.50 -7.19
C TRP A 256 18.32 -20.40 -8.52
N ASN A 257 19.65 -20.60 -8.49
CA ASN A 257 20.52 -20.49 -9.66
C ASN A 257 20.32 -19.17 -10.45
N GLY A 258 20.18 -18.05 -9.72
CA GLY A 258 19.94 -16.73 -10.31
C GLY A 258 18.54 -16.50 -10.87
N ARG A 259 17.67 -17.52 -10.90
CA ARG A 259 16.27 -17.42 -11.32
C ARG A 259 15.39 -17.06 -10.12
N LYS A 260 14.39 -16.22 -10.37
CA LYS A 260 13.39 -15.81 -9.37
C LYS A 260 12.08 -16.54 -9.64
N PHE A 261 11.45 -17.00 -8.58
CA PHE A 261 10.13 -17.62 -8.61
C PHE A 261 9.19 -16.84 -7.69
N LEU A 262 8.03 -16.46 -8.20
CA LEU A 262 6.95 -15.82 -7.48
C LEU A 262 6.11 -16.90 -6.79
N ILE A 263 6.01 -16.85 -5.46
CA ILE A 263 5.45 -17.95 -4.68
C ILE A 263 4.23 -17.51 -3.88
N GLN A 264 3.10 -18.13 -4.17
CA GLN A 264 1.93 -18.04 -3.30
C GLN A 264 2.04 -19.12 -2.22
N HIS A 265 1.99 -18.72 -0.95
CA HIS A 265 1.98 -19.63 0.17
C HIS A 265 0.55 -19.90 0.65
N LYS A 266 0.29 -21.14 1.06
CA LYS A 266 -0.95 -21.54 1.72
C LYS A 266 -0.66 -22.52 2.85
N LEU A 267 -1.29 -22.28 3.99
CA LEU A 267 -1.41 -23.29 5.05
C LEU A 267 -2.73 -24.04 4.84
N ALA A 268 -2.65 -25.36 4.72
CA ALA A 268 -3.84 -26.20 4.58
C ALA A 268 -4.65 -26.24 5.89
N GLY A 269 -5.97 -26.17 5.78
CA GLY A 269 -6.88 -26.35 6.91
C GLY A 269 -7.33 -27.80 7.05
N ILE A 270 -7.61 -28.26 8.26
CA ILE A 270 -8.24 -29.58 8.48
C ILE A 270 -9.72 -29.47 8.07
N ARG A 271 -10.19 -30.42 7.26
CA ARG A 271 -11.62 -30.56 6.98
C ARG A 271 -12.33 -31.11 8.20
N THR A 272 -13.24 -30.32 8.77
CA THR A 272 -14.04 -30.71 9.94
C THR A 272 -15.21 -31.62 9.58
N ASP A 273 -15.55 -31.73 8.29
CA ASP A 273 -16.70 -32.48 7.78
C ASP A 273 -16.38 -33.96 7.45
N HIS A 274 -15.12 -34.40 7.57
CA HIS A 274 -14.71 -35.79 7.28
C HIS A 274 -13.96 -36.40 8.46
N THR A 275 -14.29 -37.64 8.79
CA THR A 275 -13.63 -38.44 9.84
C THR A 275 -12.18 -38.79 9.54
N ASN A 276 -11.71 -38.58 8.30
CA ASN A 276 -10.44 -39.12 7.82
C ASN A 276 -9.26 -38.15 7.93
N GLY A 277 -9.40 -37.03 8.64
CA GLY A 277 -8.30 -36.08 8.85
C GLY A 277 -7.76 -35.42 7.58
N SER A 278 -8.57 -35.34 6.52
CA SER A 278 -8.15 -34.74 5.24
C SER A 278 -7.90 -33.24 5.37
N TYR A 279 -6.94 -32.72 4.59
CA TYR A 279 -6.62 -31.30 4.54
C TYR A 279 -7.19 -30.65 3.28
N LEU A 280 -7.60 -29.39 3.39
CA LEU A 280 -8.13 -28.59 2.29
C LEU A 280 -7.34 -27.28 2.15
N VAL A 281 -7.01 -26.95 0.90
CA VAL A 281 -6.47 -25.64 0.51
C VAL A 281 -7.47 -24.96 -0.40
N VAL A 282 -7.73 -23.69 -0.11
CA VAL A 282 -8.67 -22.88 -0.88
C VAL A 282 -7.91 -22.00 -1.87
N LEU A 283 -8.12 -22.27 -3.16
CA LEU A 283 -7.39 -21.67 -4.29
C LEU A 283 -8.17 -20.54 -4.98
N HIS A 284 -8.74 -19.64 -4.19
CA HIS A 284 -9.38 -18.44 -4.74
C HIS A 284 -8.84 -17.17 -4.10
N LYS A 285 -8.84 -16.08 -4.87
CA LYS A 285 -8.57 -14.71 -4.43
C LYS A 285 -9.89 -13.95 -4.24
N SER A 286 -9.90 -13.02 -3.29
CA SER A 286 -11.04 -12.14 -3.06
C SER A 286 -11.17 -11.16 -4.23
N ALA A 287 -12.34 -11.12 -4.86
CA ALA A 287 -12.64 -10.23 -5.99
C ALA A 287 -13.43 -8.97 -5.60
N GLY A 288 -13.67 -8.79 -4.29
CA GLY A 288 -14.34 -7.60 -3.75
C GLY A 288 -15.73 -7.96 -3.21
N LYS A 289 -16.67 -7.01 -3.35
CA LYS A 289 -18.08 -7.23 -3.03
C LYS A 289 -18.94 -6.81 -4.22
N GLU A 290 -19.93 -7.63 -4.54
CA GLU A 290 -20.95 -7.36 -5.56
C GLU A 290 -22.32 -7.55 -4.92
N GLY A 291 -23.19 -6.54 -4.97
CA GLY A 291 -24.46 -6.55 -4.23
C GLY A 291 -24.28 -6.77 -2.71
N GLY A 292 -23.16 -6.32 -2.14
CA GLY A 292 -22.81 -6.54 -0.73
C GLY A 292 -22.26 -7.94 -0.39
N ARG A 293 -22.34 -8.92 -1.30
CA ARG A 293 -21.78 -10.26 -1.12
C ARG A 293 -20.32 -10.30 -1.56
N ARG A 294 -19.48 -11.00 -0.79
CA ARG A 294 -18.07 -11.19 -1.15
C ARG A 294 -17.98 -12.09 -2.38
N THR A 295 -17.29 -11.63 -3.40
CA THR A 295 -17.04 -12.41 -4.63
C THR A 295 -15.63 -12.99 -4.59
N TYR A 296 -15.46 -14.12 -5.25
CA TYR A 296 -14.21 -14.86 -5.33
C TYR A 296 -13.86 -15.10 -6.79
N ARG A 297 -12.57 -15.12 -7.10
CA ARG A 297 -12.04 -15.48 -8.42
C ARG A 297 -10.93 -16.49 -8.27
N LEU A 298 -10.75 -17.31 -9.29
CA LEU A 298 -9.59 -18.18 -9.41
C LEU A 298 -8.33 -17.34 -9.67
N TYR A 299 -7.18 -17.97 -9.49
CA TYR A 299 -5.92 -17.39 -9.93
C TYR A 299 -5.81 -17.52 -11.44
N ASP A 300 -5.22 -16.52 -12.09
CA ASP A 300 -5.00 -16.55 -13.54
C ASP A 300 -3.52 -16.86 -13.83
N GLU A 301 -3.21 -17.28 -15.05
CA GLU A 301 -1.82 -17.42 -15.51
C GLU A 301 -1.02 -16.14 -15.23
N GLY A 302 0.19 -16.32 -14.69
CA GLY A 302 1.08 -15.21 -14.33
C GLY A 302 0.77 -14.52 -12.99
N ASP A 303 -0.21 -14.99 -12.20
CA ASP A 303 -0.37 -14.51 -10.81
C ASP A 303 0.82 -14.90 -9.92
N PHE A 304 1.35 -16.11 -10.12
CA PHE A 304 2.53 -16.65 -9.47
C PHE A 304 3.12 -17.79 -10.31
N ASP A 305 4.34 -18.22 -10.00
CA ASP A 305 5.00 -19.35 -10.67
C ASP A 305 4.63 -20.67 -9.99
N LEU A 306 4.68 -20.67 -8.64
CA LEU A 306 4.47 -21.87 -7.82
C LEU A 306 3.54 -21.58 -6.64
N LEU A 307 2.72 -22.56 -6.31
CA LEU A 307 1.95 -22.61 -5.07
C LEU A 307 2.66 -23.52 -4.07
N ALA A 308 3.08 -22.95 -2.96
CA ALA A 308 3.71 -23.66 -1.85
C ALA A 308 2.67 -23.92 -0.75
N VAL A 309 2.29 -25.19 -0.59
CA VAL A 309 1.34 -25.63 0.45
C VAL A 309 2.09 -26.32 1.57
N SER A 310 1.88 -25.85 2.80
CA SER A 310 2.29 -26.57 4.01
C SER A 310 1.07 -27.16 4.72
N LEU A 311 1.21 -28.38 5.25
CA LEU A 311 0.22 -28.99 6.14
C LEU A 311 0.57 -28.67 7.61
N PRO A 312 -0.42 -28.53 8.49
CA PRO A 312 -0.19 -28.42 9.93
C PRO A 312 0.75 -29.50 10.46
N GLY A 313 1.73 -29.11 11.28
CA GLY A 313 2.73 -30.01 11.85
C GLY A 313 3.97 -30.25 10.97
N ASP A 314 4.12 -29.50 9.87
CA ASP A 314 5.34 -29.37 9.06
C ASP A 314 5.90 -30.69 8.50
N ARG A 315 5.05 -31.71 8.34
CA ARG A 315 5.47 -33.03 7.83
C ARG A 315 5.43 -33.16 6.32
N PHE A 316 4.50 -32.45 5.69
CA PHE A 316 4.22 -32.59 4.27
C PHE A 316 4.14 -31.22 3.61
N PHE A 317 4.83 -31.12 2.48
CA PHE A 317 4.95 -29.93 1.66
C PHE A 317 4.57 -30.29 0.23
N TYR A 318 3.71 -29.49 -0.39
CA TYR A 318 3.33 -29.65 -1.79
C TYR A 318 3.74 -28.40 -2.55
N LEU A 319 4.47 -28.59 -3.65
CA LEU A 319 4.85 -27.52 -4.56
C LEU A 319 4.15 -27.75 -5.89
N ILE A 320 3.20 -26.88 -6.21
CA ILE A 320 2.30 -27.07 -7.36
C ILE A 320 2.57 -25.94 -8.37
N PRO A 321 3.01 -26.24 -9.60
CA PRO A 321 3.17 -25.24 -10.64
C PRO A 321 1.84 -24.57 -11.00
N MET A 322 1.86 -23.27 -11.30
CA MET A 322 0.65 -22.54 -11.70
C MET A 322 -0.05 -23.19 -12.91
N ALA A 323 0.71 -23.74 -13.86
CA ALA A 323 0.18 -24.42 -15.04
C ALA A 323 -0.65 -25.69 -14.74
N VAL A 324 -0.60 -26.22 -13.50
CA VAL A 324 -1.43 -27.35 -13.06
C VAL A 324 -2.75 -26.87 -12.43
N LEU A 325 -2.83 -25.58 -12.05
CA LEU A 325 -3.96 -24.98 -11.35
C LEU A 325 -4.95 -24.25 -12.27
N VAL A 326 -4.55 -23.92 -13.50
CA VAL A 326 -5.37 -23.27 -14.53
C VAL A 326 -5.87 -24.31 -15.53
#